data_AF-A0A532TBR5-F1
#
_entry.id   AF-A0A532TBR5-F1
#
_cell.length_a   1.000
_cell.length_b   1.000
_cell.length_c   1.000
_cell.angle_alpha   90.00
_cell.angle_beta   90.00
_cell.angle_gamma   90.00
#
_symmetry.space_group_name_H-M   'P 1'
#
loop_
_entity.id
_entity.type
_entity.pdbx_description
1 polymer ?
#
loop_
_entity_poly.entity_id
_entity_poly.type
_entity_poly.pdbx_seq_one_letter_code
_entity_poly.pdbx_strand_id
1 'polypeptide(L)'
;MVQQESELQKENKLKVEIYVPLNVCACQWERFMNLVFQVITPYNKYISFDTKNLDSEEARRLNLHGNSVVIDGKEIVTTSFALKKKLPDLLKAKGLI
;
A
#
# COMPACT_ATOMS: atom_id res chain seq x y z
N MET A 1 -4.87 -21.40 7.45
CA MET A 1 -3.57 -21.36 6.75
C MET A 1 -3.70 -20.21 5.76
N VAL A 2 -2.97 -19.12 5.79
CA VAL A 2 -1.52 -18.86 5.78
C VAL A 2 -1.38 -17.45 6.39
N GLN A 3 -0.41 -17.09 7.22
CA GLN A 3 0.86 -16.49 6.79
C GLN A 3 1.72 -16.22 8.03
N GLN A 4 2.68 -17.11 8.30
CA GLN A 4 3.94 -16.74 8.93
C GLN A 4 4.93 -16.54 7.78
N GLU A 5 4.94 -15.35 7.19
CA GLU A 5 6.08 -14.92 6.37
C GLU A 5 7.17 -14.45 7.34
N SER A 6 8.28 -15.17 7.35
CA SER A 6 9.47 -14.95 8.18
C SER A 6 9.91 -13.49 8.16
N GLU A 7 10.24 -12.92 9.32
CA GLU A 7 10.61 -11.50 9.49
C GLU A 7 11.77 -11.06 8.56
N LEU A 8 12.68 -11.96 8.21
CA LEU A 8 13.78 -11.74 7.25
C LEU A 8 13.32 -11.47 5.80
N GLN A 9 12.15 -11.96 5.37
CA GLN A 9 11.63 -11.67 4.03
C GLN A 9 10.97 -10.30 3.91
N LYS A 10 10.65 -9.63 5.02
CA LYS A 10 10.07 -8.28 5.00
C LYS A 10 11.10 -7.20 4.70
N GLU A 11 12.37 -7.40 5.05
CA GLU A 11 13.42 -6.39 4.89
C GLU A 11 13.78 -6.09 3.42
N ASN A 12 13.64 -7.09 2.53
CA ASN A 12 13.92 -6.92 1.10
C ASN A 12 12.67 -6.62 0.26
N LYS A 13 11.49 -6.42 0.86
CA LYS A 13 10.26 -6.10 0.12
C LYS A 13 9.98 -4.60 0.17
N LEU A 14 9.44 -4.06 -0.91
CA LEU A 14 8.94 -2.68 -0.93
C LEU A 14 7.68 -2.60 -0.05
N LYS A 15 7.72 -1.75 0.97
CA LYS A 15 6.60 -1.58 1.90
C LYS A 15 5.50 -0.71 1.27
N VAL A 16 4.26 -1.19 1.31
CA VAL A 16 3.07 -0.53 0.76
C VAL A 16 1.99 -0.46 1.84
N GLU A 17 1.71 0.72 2.38
CA GLU A 17 0.68 0.92 3.39
C GLU A 17 -0.56 1.53 2.74
N ILE A 18 -1.71 0.88 2.88
CA ILE A 18 -2.97 1.31 2.28
C ILE A 18 -3.84 1.92 3.40
N TYR A 19 -4.11 3.22 3.31
CA TYR A 19 -4.91 3.95 4.29
C TYR A 19 -6.35 4.10 3.78
N VAL A 20 -7.28 3.59 4.56
CA VAL A 20 -8.74 3.69 4.32
C VAL A 20 -9.44 3.99 5.65
N PRO A 21 -10.63 4.61 5.65
CA PRO A 21 -11.39 4.86 6.87
C PRO A 21 -11.96 3.53 7.40
N LEU A 22 -11.21 2.88 8.30
CA LEU A 22 -11.58 1.57 8.86
C LEU A 22 -12.74 1.66 9.86
N ASN A 23 -13.14 2.87 10.24
CA ASN A 23 -14.31 3.17 11.07
C ASN A 23 -15.64 3.18 10.31
N VAL A 24 -15.64 3.14 8.98
CA VAL A 24 -16.85 3.08 8.16
C VAL A 24 -17.00 1.74 7.44
N CYS A 25 -18.19 1.50 6.88
CA CYS A 25 -18.48 0.31 6.08
C CYS A 25 -17.43 0.11 4.98
N ALA A 26 -16.97 -1.14 4.81
CA ALA A 26 -16.05 -1.53 3.75
C ALA A 26 -16.54 -1.12 2.35
N CYS A 27 -17.85 -1.10 2.14
CA CYS A 27 -18.50 -0.62 0.92
C CYS A 27 -18.09 0.81 0.50
N GLN A 28 -17.65 1.65 1.43
CA GLN A 28 -17.19 3.02 1.13
C GLN A 28 -15.80 3.06 0.50
N TRP A 29 -14.99 2.03 0.70
CA TRP A 29 -13.60 1.98 0.24
C TRP A 29 -13.24 0.70 -0.54
N GLU A 30 -14.17 -0.24 -0.71
CA GLU A 30 -13.97 -1.49 -1.44
C GLU A 30 -13.52 -1.24 -2.88
N ARG A 31 -14.11 -0.23 -3.54
CA ARG A 31 -13.77 0.11 -4.93
C ARG A 31 -12.33 0.57 -5.04
N PHE A 32 -11.86 1.34 -4.06
CA PHE A 32 -10.48 1.78 -3.99
C PHE A 32 -9.54 0.59 -3.77
N MET A 33 -9.84 -0.26 -2.78
CA MET A 33 -9.06 -1.46 -2.50
C MET A 33 -8.95 -2.39 -3.71
N ASN A 34 -10.06 -2.63 -4.41
CA ASN A 34 -10.05 -3.47 -5.62
C ASN A 34 -9.11 -2.93 -6.69
N LEU A 35 -9.10 -1.61 -6.91
CA LEU A 35 -8.20 -0.98 -7.86
C LEU A 35 -6.73 -1.03 -7.41
N VAL A 36 -6.47 -0.89 -6.10
CA VAL A 36 -5.12 -1.03 -5.54
C VAL A 36 -4.62 -2.46 -5.72
N PHE A 37 -5.43 -3.46 -5.35
CA PHE A 37 -5.07 -4.88 -5.50
C PHE A 37 -4.80 -5.28 -6.94
N GLN A 38 -5.58 -4.80 -7.90
CA GLN A 38 -5.29 -5.02 -9.33
C GLN A 38 -3.88 -4.56 -9.74
N VAL A 39 -3.35 -3.52 -9.10
CA VAL A 39 -2.01 -2.99 -9.37
C VAL A 39 -0.94 -3.75 -8.58
N ILE A 40 -1.19 -4.09 -7.32
CA ILE A 40 -0.16 -4.62 -6.42
C ILE A 40 -0.01 -6.15 -6.50
N THR A 41 -1.08 -6.89 -6.80
CA THR A 41 -1.07 -8.36 -6.87
C THR A 41 -0.02 -8.94 -7.82
N PRO A 42 0.23 -8.38 -9.03
CA PRO A 42 1.32 -8.83 -9.91
C PRO A 42 2.72 -8.77 -9.26
N TYR A 43 2.90 -7.91 -8.25
CA TYR A 43 4.17 -7.66 -7.57
C TYR A 43 4.24 -8.26 -6.16
N ASN A 44 3.29 -9.14 -5.76
CA ASN A 44 3.22 -9.72 -4.41
C ASN A 44 4.52 -10.37 -3.90
N LYS A 45 5.39 -10.84 -4.80
CA LYS A 45 6.70 -11.39 -4.44
C LYS A 45 7.68 -10.32 -3.92
N TYR A 46 7.52 -9.08 -4.38
CA TYR A 46 8.45 -7.97 -4.18
C TYR A 46 7.93 -6.91 -3.21
N ILE A 47 6.66 -6.99 -2.81
CA ILE A 47 6.03 -6.02 -1.93
C ILE A 47 5.55 -6.68 -0.64
N SER A 48 5.54 -5.91 0.44
CA SER A 48 4.80 -6.21 1.66
C SER A 48 3.76 -5.12 1.81
N PHE A 49 2.48 -5.50 1.94
CA PHE A 49 1.42 -4.53 2.13
C PHE A 49 0.72 -4.68 3.46
N ASP A 50 0.23 -3.56 3.99
CA ASP A 50 -0.56 -3.49 5.21
C ASP A 50 -1.73 -2.51 5.01
N THR A 51 -2.86 -2.77 5.66
CA THR A 51 -4.02 -1.88 5.62
C THR A 51 -4.15 -1.14 6.95
N LYS A 52 -4.12 0.19 6.90
CA LYS A 52 -4.09 1.07 8.07
C LYS A 52 -5.32 1.97 8.11
N ASN A 53 -5.64 2.44 9.31
CA ASN A 53 -6.74 3.38 9.51
C ASN A 53 -6.32 4.79 9.09
N LEU A 54 -7.10 5.39 8.18
CA LEU A 54 -6.95 6.79 7.77
C LEU A 54 -7.13 7.77 8.94
N ASP A 55 -7.84 7.40 10.00
CA ASP A 55 -8.05 8.24 11.18
C ASP A 55 -6.92 8.16 12.23
N SER A 56 -5.89 7.34 11.97
CA SER A 56 -4.76 7.16 12.89
C SER A 56 -3.88 8.41 13.01
N GLU A 57 -3.15 8.53 14.12
CA GLU A 57 -2.14 9.60 14.26
C GLU A 57 -1.07 9.55 13.16
N GLU A 58 -0.69 8.36 12.73
CA GLU A 58 0.28 8.15 11.65
C GLU A 58 -0.20 8.81 10.35
N ALA A 59 -1.46 8.57 9.97
CA ALA A 59 -2.09 9.19 8.80
C ALA A 59 -2.15 10.72 8.91
N ARG A 60 -2.39 11.26 10.11
CA ARG A 60 -2.38 12.71 10.35
C ARG A 60 -0.98 13.31 10.19
N ARG A 61 0.07 12.63 10.69
CA ARG A 61 1.47 13.07 10.53
C ARG A 61 1.91 13.07 9.06
N LEU A 62 1.37 12.14 8.26
CA LEU A 62 1.58 12.07 6.82
C LEU A 62 0.65 12.99 6.02
N ASN A 63 -0.20 13.78 6.68
CA ASN A 63 -1.17 14.70 6.10
C ASN A 63 -2.08 14.06 5.03
N LEU A 64 -2.61 12.87 5.33
CA LEU A 64 -3.52 12.14 4.44
C LEU A 64 -4.95 12.68 4.55
N HIS A 65 -5.56 13.04 3.42
CA HIS A 65 -6.91 13.64 3.37
C HIS A 65 -7.98 12.72 2.72
N GLY A 66 -7.66 11.44 2.52
CA GLY A 66 -8.54 10.47 1.88
C GLY A 66 -7.85 9.13 1.65
N ASN A 67 -8.58 8.21 1.03
CA ASN A 67 -8.05 6.89 0.64
C ASN A 67 -6.73 7.07 -0.12
N SER A 68 -5.68 6.46 0.40
CA SER A 68 -4.33 6.70 -0.08
C SER A 68 -3.44 5.47 0.13
N VAL A 69 -2.37 5.41 -0.65
CA VAL A 69 -1.33 4.40 -0.55
C VAL A 69 -0.02 5.11 -0.28
N VAL A 70 0.70 4.68 0.74
CA VAL A 70 2.02 5.19 1.12
C VAL A 70 3.04 4.11 0.81
N ILE A 71 4.04 4.45 0.00
CA ILE A 71 5.09 3.54 -0.42
C ILE A 71 6.38 3.92 0.29
N ASP A 72 6.97 2.95 1.00
CA ASP A 72 8.22 3.10 1.76
C ASP A 72 8.19 4.25 2.79
N GLY A 73 7.00 4.60 3.29
CA GLY A 73 6.79 5.71 4.24
C GLY A 73 7.03 7.11 3.66
N LYS A 74 7.24 7.24 2.34
CA LYS A 74 7.64 8.51 1.69
C LYS A 74 6.68 8.92 0.57
N GLU A 75 6.39 7.99 -0.32
CA GLU A 75 5.65 8.29 -1.56
C GLU A 75 4.16 8.11 -1.32
N ILE A 76 3.41 9.21 -1.35
CA ILE A 76 1.95 9.20 -1.16
C ILE A 76 1.27 9.18 -2.53
N VAL A 77 0.32 8.27 -2.70
CA VAL A 77 -0.43 8.05 -3.93
C VAL A 77 -1.92 7.93 -3.62
N THR A 78 -2.74 8.79 -4.23
CA THR A 78 -4.19 8.84 -3.98
C THR A 78 -5.03 8.16 -5.06
N THR A 79 -4.42 7.75 -6.17
CA THR A 79 -5.12 7.13 -7.31
C THR A 79 -4.43 5.84 -7.77
N SER A 80 -5.22 4.87 -8.21
CA SER A 80 -4.70 3.61 -8.77
C SER A 80 -3.87 3.81 -10.03
N PHE A 81 -4.19 4.84 -10.83
CA PHE A 81 -3.40 5.19 -12.02
C PHE A 81 -1.98 5.64 -11.65
N ALA A 82 -1.85 6.54 -10.67
CA ALA A 82 -0.55 6.99 -10.20
C ALA A 82 0.24 5.83 -9.55
N LEU A 83 -0.45 4.91 -8.85
CA LEU A 83 0.17 3.73 -8.27
C LEU A 83 0.73 2.80 -9.37
N LYS A 84 -0.06 2.55 -10.42
CA LYS A 84 0.34 1.73 -11.56
C LYS A 84 1.58 2.28 -12.28
N LYS A 85 1.72 3.60 -12.33
CA LYS A 85 2.90 4.26 -12.91
C LYS A 85 4.11 4.21 -11.98
N LYS A 86 3.95 4.57 -10.71
CA LYS A 86 5.07 4.70 -9.76
C LYS A 86 5.61 3.38 -9.23
N LEU A 87 4.75 2.40 -8.98
CA LEU A 87 5.15 1.14 -8.34
C LEU A 87 6.25 0.39 -9.11
N PRO A 88 6.15 0.19 -10.44
CA PRO A 88 7.21 -0.49 -11.20
C PRO A 88 8.54 0.28 -11.17
N ASP A 89 8.50 1.62 -11.22
CA ASP A 89 9.70 2.46 -11.20
C ASP A 89 10.41 2.35 -9.84
N LEU A 90 9.65 2.35 -8.74
CA LEU A 90 10.18 2.16 -7.38
C LEU A 90 10.76 0.75 -7.18
N LEU A 91 10.11 -0.28 -7.72
CA LEU A 91 10.62 -1.65 -7.65
C LEU A 91 11.95 -1.81 -8.41
N LYS A 92 12.06 -1.21 -9.61
CA LYS A 92 13.32 -1.17 -10.38
C LYS A 92 14.41 -0.40 -9.65
N ALA A 93 14.08 0.75 -9.07
CA ALA A 93 15.04 1.56 -8.31
C ALA A 93 15.60 0.84 -7.07
N LYS A 94 14.80 -0.05 -6.46
CA LYS A 94 15.26 -0.94 -5.37
C LYS A 94 15.92 -2.23 -5.85
N GLY A 95 16.02 -2.47 -7.16
CA GLY A 95 16.61 -3.70 -7.72
C GLY A 95 15.79 -4.97 -7.45
N LEU A 96 14.48 -4.83 -7.25
CA LEU A 96 13.58 -5.95 -6.94
C LEU A 96 13.03 -6.64 -8.20
N ILE A 97 13.05 -5.93 -9.33
CA ILE A 97 12.65 -6.43 -10.67
C ILE A 97 13.59 -5.94 -11.75
#